data_AF-A0A2V9NBX4-F1
#
_entry.id   AF-A0A2V9NBX4-F1
#
_cell.length_a   1.000
_cell.length_b   1.000
_cell.length_c   1.000
_cell.angle_alpha   90.00
_cell.angle_beta   90.00
_cell.angle_gamma   90.00
#
_symmetry.space_group_name_H-M   'P 1'
#
loop_
_entity.id
_entity.type
_entity.pdbx_description
1 polymer ?
#
loop_
_entity_poly.entity_id
_entity_poly.type
_entity_poly.pdbx_seq_one_letter_code
_entity_poly.pdbx_strand_id
1 'polypeptide(L)'
;APAMYALEGVNFGFQLGGQATDFVLLVMNPRGADSLMSNKVKLGADAAAAAGPKGRTATAATDAVMRAEILSYSRSRGLFAGVSLEGSTLRPDGSANEKLYGRKLTAKEILREGKVGTPAAAHELIAALEKASPKNLSDPKSLQ
;
A
#
# COMPACT_ATOMS: atom_id res chain seq x y z
N ALA A 1 7.70 1.05 -12.79
CA ALA A 1 6.31 1.24 -13.24
C ALA A 1 5.35 0.80 -12.14
N PRO A 2 4.09 1.27 -12.08
CA PRO A 2 3.15 0.86 -11.03
C PRO A 2 2.49 -0.49 -11.32
N ALA A 3 2.25 -1.30 -10.29
CA ALA A 3 1.41 -2.50 -10.39
C ALA A 3 0.05 -2.23 -9.75
N MET A 4 -0.99 -2.82 -10.33
CA MET A 4 -2.36 -2.79 -9.83
C MET A 4 -2.56 -3.84 -8.74
N TYR A 5 -3.26 -3.44 -7.67
CA TYR A 5 -3.58 -4.28 -6.52
C TYR A 5 -5.08 -4.23 -6.24
N ALA A 6 -5.63 -5.34 -5.76
CA ALA A 6 -6.99 -5.44 -5.28
C ALA A 6 -6.99 -5.48 -3.75
N LEU A 7 -7.81 -4.62 -3.14
CA LEU A 7 -8.10 -4.62 -1.72
C LEU A 7 -9.54 -5.13 -1.51
N GLU A 8 -9.67 -6.29 -0.91
CA GLU A 8 -10.94 -7.01 -0.71
C GLU A 8 -11.19 -7.14 0.79
N GLY A 9 -12.23 -6.52 1.33
CA GLY A 9 -12.53 -6.59 2.76
C GLY A 9 -14.02 -6.60 3.06
N VAL A 10 -14.40 -7.28 4.13
CA VAL A 10 -15.75 -7.20 4.70
C VAL A 10 -15.76 -5.98 5.61
N ASN A 11 -16.35 -4.89 5.15
CA ASN A 11 -16.39 -3.66 5.93
C ASN A 11 -17.56 -3.77 6.93
N PHE A 12 -17.28 -4.29 8.14
CA PHE A 12 -18.23 -4.37 9.26
C PHE A 12 -18.49 -2.96 9.82
N GLY A 13 -19.27 -2.15 9.08
CA GLY A 13 -19.57 -0.77 9.45
C GLY A 13 -20.40 0.02 8.44
N PHE A 14 -20.69 -0.54 7.25
CA PHE A 14 -21.56 0.06 6.23
C PHE A 14 -23.06 0.02 6.58
N GLN A 15 -23.42 0.27 7.84
CA GLN A 15 -24.79 0.63 8.17
C GLN A 15 -24.99 2.10 7.76
N LEU A 16 -25.59 2.30 6.57
CA LEU A 16 -26.24 3.52 6.09
C LEU A 16 -25.35 4.58 5.41
N GLY A 17 -24.94 4.32 4.16
CA GLY A 17 -24.46 5.36 3.22
C GLY A 17 -23.22 4.96 2.44
N GLY A 18 -23.35 4.84 1.12
CA GLY A 18 -22.26 4.48 0.20
C GLY A 18 -21.10 5.49 0.20
N GLN A 19 -20.10 5.35 1.07
CA GLN A 19 -18.91 6.22 1.09
C GLN A 19 -17.69 5.50 0.50
N ALA A 20 -17.15 6.01 -0.60
CA ALA A 20 -15.83 5.61 -1.08
C ALA A 20 -14.75 6.16 -0.12
N THR A 21 -13.81 5.30 0.29
CA THR A 21 -12.68 5.70 1.13
C THR A 21 -11.38 5.46 0.38
N ASP A 22 -10.60 6.53 0.22
CA ASP A 22 -9.26 6.44 -0.34
C ASP A 22 -8.24 6.15 0.77
N PHE A 23 -7.36 5.19 0.52
CA PHE A 23 -6.27 4.81 1.43
C PHE A 23 -4.90 4.95 0.75
N VAL A 24 -3.91 5.34 1.54
CA VAL A 24 -2.48 5.23 1.24
C VAL A 24 -1.88 4.24 2.24
N LEU A 25 -1.32 3.15 1.72
CA LEU A 25 -0.65 2.13 2.51
C LEU A 25 0.86 2.22 2.26
N LEU A 26 1.64 2.45 3.32
CA LEU A 26 3.10 2.44 3.26
C LEU A 26 3.61 1.14 3.83
N VAL A 27 4.30 0.37 2.99
CA VAL A 27 4.95 -0.87 3.39
C VAL A 27 6.34 -0.51 3.91
N MET A 28 6.57 -0.76 5.19
CA MET A 28 7.71 -0.21 5.92
C MET A 28 8.93 -1.12 5.95
N ASN A 29 8.81 -2.37 5.48
CA ASN A 29 9.92 -3.32 5.47
C ASN A 29 10.00 -4.13 4.14
N PRO A 30 11.22 -4.57 3.74
CA PRO A 30 11.41 -5.31 2.48
C PRO A 30 10.63 -6.61 2.39
N ARG A 31 10.53 -7.36 3.51
CA ARG A 31 9.82 -8.63 3.57
C ARG A 31 8.33 -8.48 3.26
N GLY A 32 7.70 -7.45 3.81
CA GLY A 32 6.31 -7.10 3.55
C GLY A 32 6.10 -6.69 2.09
N ALA A 33 7.05 -5.96 1.50
CA ALA A 33 6.99 -5.59 0.08
C ALA A 33 7.09 -6.83 -0.81
N ASP A 34 8.01 -7.75 -0.52
CA ASP A 34 8.18 -8.99 -1.27
C ASP A 34 6.99 -9.94 -1.13
N SER A 35 6.43 -10.05 0.08
CA SER A 35 5.21 -10.80 0.35
C SER A 35 4.04 -10.26 -0.47
N LEU A 36 3.84 -8.94 -0.50
CA LEU A 36 2.78 -8.31 -1.27
C LEU A 36 2.94 -8.46 -2.78
N MET A 37 4.17 -8.52 -3.30
CA MET A 37 4.39 -8.74 -4.74
C MET A 37 4.06 -10.18 -5.19
N SER A 38 4.11 -11.13 -4.27
CA SER A 38 4.04 -12.57 -4.60
C SER A 38 2.71 -13.20 -4.15
N ASN A 39 2.14 -12.73 -3.04
CA ASN A 39 1.08 -13.41 -2.32
C ASN A 39 -0.12 -12.51 -2.04
N LYS A 40 -1.23 -13.17 -1.70
CA LYS A 40 -2.39 -12.56 -1.06
C LYS A 40 -2.07 -12.39 0.43
N VAL A 41 -2.17 -11.17 0.96
CA VAL A 41 -1.84 -10.82 2.35
C VAL A 41 -3.09 -10.30 3.06
N LYS A 42 -3.43 -10.88 4.21
CA LYS A 42 -4.48 -10.37 5.09
C LYS A 42 -3.92 -9.32 6.05
N LEU A 43 -4.45 -8.10 5.98
CA LEU A 43 -4.06 -7.01 6.86
C LEU A 43 -4.53 -7.30 8.30
N GLY A 44 -3.63 -7.13 9.28
CA GLY A 44 -3.86 -7.43 10.70
C GLY A 44 -3.55 -8.88 11.09
N ALA A 45 -3.63 -9.84 10.16
CA ALA A 45 -3.32 -11.25 10.42
C ALA A 45 -1.94 -11.67 9.88
N ASP A 46 -1.69 -11.42 8.60
CA ASP A 46 -0.43 -11.78 7.92
C ASP A 46 0.59 -10.64 7.96
N ALA A 47 0.11 -9.40 8.03
CA ALA A 47 0.94 -8.21 8.14
C ALA A 47 0.37 -7.27 9.21
N ALA A 48 1.21 -6.87 10.16
CA ALA A 48 0.82 -5.93 11.19
C ALA A 48 0.59 -4.55 10.56
N ALA A 49 -0.68 -4.12 10.52
CA ALA A 49 -1.08 -2.82 9.98
C ALA A 49 -1.40 -1.85 11.14
N ALA A 50 -0.88 -0.63 11.07
CA ALA A 50 -1.15 0.42 12.04
C ALA A 50 -1.64 1.70 11.35
N ALA A 51 -2.43 2.50 12.07
CA ALA A 51 -2.76 3.85 11.62
C ALA A 51 -1.49 4.72 11.72
N GLY A 52 -1.20 5.48 10.67
CA GLY A 52 -0.02 6.34 10.65
C GLY A 52 -0.14 7.58 11.55
N PRO A 53 0.98 8.08 12.12
CA PRO A 53 0.96 9.25 13.00
C PRO A 53 0.54 10.54 12.28
N LYS A 54 -0.11 11.46 13.01
CA LYS A 54 -0.40 12.84 12.55
C LYS A 54 0.13 13.86 13.56
N GLY A 55 0.87 14.88 13.10
CA GLY A 55 1.25 16.06 13.89
C GLY A 55 2.34 15.85 14.96
N ARG A 56 2.46 16.80 15.90
CA ARG A 56 3.49 16.85 16.98
C ARG A 56 3.37 15.75 18.05
N THR A 57 2.35 14.89 17.98
CA THR A 57 2.09 13.80 18.93
C THR A 57 2.73 12.47 18.52
N ALA A 58 3.54 12.45 17.46
CA ALA A 58 4.20 11.25 16.93
C ALA A 58 5.10 10.51 17.95
N THR A 59 5.58 11.20 18.99
CA THR A 59 6.49 10.65 20.00
C THR A 59 5.87 9.63 20.96
N ALA A 60 4.53 9.56 21.06
CA ALA A 60 3.85 8.68 22.02
C ALA A 60 3.43 7.31 21.44
N ALA A 61 3.41 7.16 20.12
CA ALA A 61 2.98 5.92 19.43
C ALA A 61 4.14 5.12 18.80
N THR A 62 5.37 5.50 19.13
CA THR A 62 6.57 5.16 18.35
C THR A 62 6.80 3.65 18.24
N ASP A 63 6.58 2.86 19.30
CA ASP A 63 6.87 1.42 19.28
C ASP A 63 5.93 0.61 18.38
N ALA A 64 4.63 0.93 18.38
CA ALA A 64 3.65 0.26 17.53
C ALA A 64 3.85 0.63 16.05
N VAL A 65 4.17 1.90 15.77
CA VAL A 65 4.50 2.38 14.42
C VAL A 65 5.82 1.79 13.92
N MET A 66 6.82 1.65 14.80
CA MET A 66 8.12 1.05 14.45
C MET A 66 8.05 -0.45 14.17
N ARG A 67 7.09 -1.15 14.77
CA ARG A 67 6.87 -2.60 14.55
C ARG A 67 5.87 -2.91 13.44
N ALA A 68 5.12 -1.91 12.96
CA ALA A 68 4.14 -2.10 11.90
C ALA A 68 4.84 -2.39 10.57
N GLU A 69 4.36 -3.43 9.88
CA GLU A 69 4.82 -3.74 8.53
C GLU A 69 4.14 -2.84 7.49
N ILE A 70 2.94 -2.36 7.79
CA ILE A 70 2.16 -1.47 6.94
C ILE A 70 1.60 -0.31 7.76
N LEU A 71 1.85 0.93 7.33
CA LEU A 71 1.16 2.12 7.83
C LEU A 71 0.02 2.51 6.90
N SER A 72 -1.15 2.77 7.45
CA SER A 72 -2.34 3.16 6.68
C SER A 72 -2.78 4.59 6.98
N TYR A 73 -3.11 5.33 5.92
CA TYR A 73 -3.63 6.70 5.97
C TYR A 73 -4.88 6.78 5.08
N SER A 74 -5.93 7.47 5.52
CA SER A 74 -7.12 7.72 4.70
C SER A 74 -7.46 9.21 4.61
N ARG A 75 -8.10 9.61 3.51
CA ARG A 75 -8.56 10.99 3.26
C ARG A 75 -9.99 11.25 3.77
N SER A 76 -10.49 10.49 4.74
CA SER A 76 -11.76 10.79 5.40
C SER A 76 -11.57 11.88 6.48
N ARG A 77 -12.60 12.68 6.73
CA ARG A 77 -12.61 13.90 7.59
C ARG A 77 -12.37 13.63 9.10
N GLY A 78 -11.48 12.72 9.48
CA GLY A 78 -11.27 12.37 10.88
C GLY A 78 -10.25 11.26 11.11
N LEU A 79 -9.88 11.11 12.37
CA LEU A 79 -9.04 10.04 12.93
C LEU A 79 -9.75 8.69 12.77
N PHE A 80 -9.32 7.86 11.82
CA PHE A 80 -9.77 6.47 11.76
C PHE A 80 -8.73 5.58 12.44
N ALA A 81 -8.97 5.33 13.73
CA ALA A 81 -8.34 4.25 14.45
C ALA A 81 -9.02 2.93 14.02
N GLY A 82 -8.31 2.12 13.25
CA GLY A 82 -8.21 0.68 13.55
C GLY A 82 -9.37 -0.27 13.26
N VAL A 83 -10.30 -0.04 12.32
CA VAL A 83 -11.31 -1.09 11.99
C VAL A 83 -11.63 -1.33 10.51
N SER A 84 -11.36 -0.41 9.59
CA SER A 84 -11.82 -0.60 8.19
C SER A 84 -10.92 -1.52 7.34
N LEU A 85 -9.66 -1.73 7.72
CA LEU A 85 -8.69 -2.53 6.94
C LEU A 85 -8.36 -3.86 7.59
N GLU A 86 -8.59 -4.03 8.89
CA GLU A 86 -8.33 -5.29 9.56
C GLU A 86 -9.23 -6.40 9.00
N GLY A 87 -8.63 -7.55 8.68
CA GLY A 87 -9.34 -8.65 8.02
C GLY A 87 -9.56 -8.44 6.51
N SER A 88 -9.21 -7.28 5.96
CA SER A 88 -9.14 -7.09 4.51
C SER A 88 -7.92 -7.79 3.92
N THR A 89 -8.00 -8.06 2.63
CA THR A 89 -7.02 -8.83 1.88
C THR A 89 -6.48 -7.98 0.74
N LEU A 90 -5.16 -7.84 0.69
CA LEU A 90 -4.43 -7.14 -0.37
C LEU A 90 -3.73 -8.17 -1.26
N ARG A 91 -3.92 -8.08 -2.57
CA ARG A 91 -3.28 -9.00 -3.54
C ARG A 91 -2.92 -8.29 -4.85
N PRO A 92 -1.90 -8.75 -5.58
CA PRO A 92 -1.70 -8.37 -6.97
C PRO A 92 -2.97 -8.61 -7.80
N ASP A 93 -3.38 -7.63 -8.60
CA ASP A 93 -4.47 -7.79 -9.57
C ASP A 93 -3.88 -8.05 -10.95
N GLY A 94 -3.61 -9.33 -11.24
CA GLY A 94 -3.07 -9.75 -12.53
C GLY A 94 -3.96 -9.36 -13.71
N SER A 95 -5.28 -9.34 -13.53
CA SER A 95 -6.23 -9.00 -14.59
C SER A 95 -6.22 -7.50 -14.91
N ALA A 96 -6.13 -6.65 -13.89
CA ALA A 96 -5.97 -5.21 -14.06
C ALA A 96 -4.60 -4.85 -14.62
N ASN A 97 -3.54 -5.55 -14.20
CA ASN A 97 -2.22 -5.41 -14.79
C ASN A 97 -2.20 -5.79 -16.27
N GLU A 98 -2.83 -6.91 -16.65
CA GLU A 98 -2.95 -7.32 -18.06
C GLU A 98 -3.71 -6.28 -18.90
N LYS A 99 -4.80 -5.72 -18.37
CA LYS A 99 -5.53 -4.62 -19.02
C LYS A 99 -4.69 -3.35 -19.16
N LEU A 100 -3.90 -3.00 -18.15
CA LEU A 100 -3.08 -1.79 -18.14
C LEU A 100 -1.90 -1.89 -19.11
N TYR A 101 -1.28 -3.07 -19.21
CA TYR A 101 -0.04 -3.29 -19.96
C TYR A 101 -0.22 -4.05 -21.29
N GLY A 102 -1.43 -4.55 -21.58
CA GLY A 102 -1.72 -5.32 -22.79
C GLY A 102 -1.10 -6.72 -22.83
N ARG A 103 -0.54 -7.19 -21.73
CA ARG A 103 0.09 -8.52 -21.59
C ARG A 103 0.13 -8.97 -20.14
N LYS A 104 0.15 -10.28 -19.92
CA LYS A 104 0.25 -10.88 -18.58
C LYS A 104 1.60 -10.58 -17.95
N LEU A 105 1.57 -9.91 -16.80
CA LEU A 105 2.74 -9.58 -15.99
C LEU A 105 2.39 -9.72 -14.51
N THR A 106 3.33 -10.26 -13.75
CA THR A 106 3.25 -10.31 -12.28
C THR A 106 3.63 -8.95 -11.67
N ALA A 107 3.20 -8.69 -10.44
CA ALA A 107 3.58 -7.47 -9.74
C ALA A 107 5.10 -7.35 -9.56
N LYS A 108 5.81 -8.47 -9.32
CA LYS A 108 7.27 -8.51 -9.23
C LYS A 108 7.95 -8.07 -10.54
N GLU A 109 7.44 -8.55 -11.67
CA GLU A 109 7.96 -8.18 -12.99
C GLU A 109 7.82 -6.68 -13.29
N ILE A 110 6.73 -6.07 -12.80
CA ILE A 110 6.41 -4.66 -12.99
C ILE A 110 7.21 -3.76 -12.03
N LEU A 111 7.28 -4.13 -10.75
CA LEU A 111 7.83 -3.29 -9.68
C LEU A 111 9.34 -3.45 -9.49
N ARG A 112 9.89 -4.67 -9.64
CA ARG A 112 11.30 -4.97 -9.35
C ARG A 112 12.12 -5.27 -10.59
N GLU A 113 11.60 -6.08 -11.50
CA GLU A 113 12.37 -6.56 -12.67
C GLU A 113 12.38 -5.56 -13.83
N GLY A 114 11.55 -4.49 -13.76
CA GLY A 114 11.55 -3.43 -14.75
C GLY A 114 11.12 -3.87 -16.16
N LYS A 115 10.32 -4.94 -16.28
CA LYS A 115 9.91 -5.48 -17.60
C LYS A 115 9.03 -4.52 -18.41
N VAL A 116 8.50 -3.47 -17.79
CA VAL A 116 7.64 -2.45 -18.41
C VAL A 116 7.98 -1.05 -17.91
N GLY A 117 7.74 -0.06 -18.78
CA GLY A 117 7.80 1.36 -18.43
C GLY A 117 6.51 1.86 -17.78
N THR A 118 6.55 3.06 -17.22
CA THR A 118 5.37 3.72 -16.63
C THR A 118 4.37 4.11 -17.73
N PRO A 119 3.11 3.62 -17.67
CA PRO A 119 2.09 3.96 -18.66
C PRO A 119 1.66 5.43 -18.50
N ALA A 120 1.18 6.05 -19.59
CA ALA A 120 0.76 7.46 -19.59
C ALA A 120 -0.29 7.78 -18.51
N ALA A 121 -1.26 6.87 -18.31
CA ALA A 121 -2.29 7.00 -17.28
C ALA A 121 -1.75 7.07 -15.83
N ALA A 122 -0.49 6.69 -15.61
CA ALA A 122 0.15 6.73 -14.30
C ALA A 122 1.11 7.91 -14.10
N HIS A 123 1.38 8.73 -15.13
CA HIS A 123 2.39 9.79 -15.04
C HIS A 123 2.08 10.81 -13.94
N GLU A 124 0.82 11.21 -13.78
CA GLU A 124 0.41 12.15 -12.72
C GLU A 124 0.64 11.58 -11.31
N LEU A 125 0.28 10.31 -11.09
CA LEU A 125 0.49 9.63 -9.81
C LEU A 125 1.99 9.51 -9.49
N ILE A 126 2.80 9.08 -10.46
CA ILE A 126 4.25 8.96 -10.28
C ILE A 126 4.87 10.32 -9.99
N ALA A 127 4.51 11.37 -10.72
CA ALA A 127 5.02 12.72 -10.48
C ALA A 127 4.63 13.24 -9.08
N ALA A 128 3.41 12.98 -8.62
CA ALA A 128 2.98 13.35 -7.28
C ALA A 128 3.77 12.60 -6.20
N LEU A 129 4.01 11.31 -6.38
CA LEU A 129 4.80 10.50 -5.46
C LEU A 129 6.27 10.93 -5.44
N GLU A 130 6.89 11.19 -6.59
CA GLU A 130 8.27 11.66 -6.68
C GLU A 130 8.47 13.02 -6.03
N LYS A 131 7.48 13.91 -6.15
CA LYS A 131 7.49 15.22 -5.48
C LYS A 131 7.31 15.12 -3.97
N ALA A 132 6.48 14.21 -3.49
CA ALA A 132 6.12 14.09 -2.08
C ALA A 132 7.03 13.13 -1.29
N SER A 133 7.66 12.17 -1.96
CA SER A 133 8.48 11.14 -1.30
C SER A 133 9.87 11.67 -0.98
N PRO A 134 10.40 11.38 0.22
CA PRO A 134 11.81 11.65 0.50
C PRO A 134 12.69 10.85 -0.45
N LYS A 135 13.87 11.39 -0.81
CA LYS A 135 14.88 10.61 -1.52
C LYS A 135 15.29 9.45 -0.64
N ASN A 136 15.20 8.22 -1.16
CA ASN A 136 15.72 7.07 -0.45
C ASN A 136 17.25 7.16 -0.43
N LEU A 137 17.81 7.40 0.76
CA LEU A 137 19.24 7.47 1.03
C LEU A 137 19.78 6.18 1.68
N SER A 138 18.94 5.16 1.84
CA SER A 138 19.35 3.87 2.38
C SER A 138 20.25 3.13 1.38
N ASP A 139 21.18 2.32 1.89
CA ASP A 139 22.03 1.47 1.06
C ASP A 139 21.14 0.55 0.21
N PRO A 140 21.27 0.52 -1.13
CA PRO A 140 20.51 -0.39 -1.99
C PRO A 140 20.57 -1.86 -1.56
N LYS A 141 21.65 -2.29 -0.88
CA LYS A 141 21.79 -3.64 -0.33
C LYS A 141 20.90 -3.90 0.87
N SER A 142 20.40 -2.88 1.56
CA SER A 142 19.45 -3.05 2.68
C SER A 142 18.04 -3.42 2.23
N LEU A 143 17.79 -3.44 0.92
CA LEU A 143 16.52 -3.79 0.29
C LEU A 143 16.53 -5.18 -0.35
N GLN A 144 17.65 -5.91 -0.24
CA GLN A 144 17.86 -7.28 -0.72
C GLN A 144 17.67 -8.31 0.39
#